data_AF-A0A1I6SVX1-F1
#
_entry.id   AF-A0A1I6SVX1-F1
#
_cell.length_a   1.000
_cell.length_b   1.000
_cell.length_c   1.000
_cell.angle_alpha   90.00
_cell.angle_beta   90.00
_cell.angle_gamma   90.00
#
_symmetry.space_group_name_H-M   'P 1'
#
loop_
_entity.id
_entity.type
_entity.pdbx_description
1 polymer ?
#
loop_
_entity_poly.entity_id
_entity_poly.type
_entity_poly.pdbx_seq_one_letter_code
_entity_poly.pdbx_strand_id
1 'polypeptide(L)'
;MSEQPQRAEDNAEGICRFPGCDREVERPSGPGRPPEYCDLPEHTRWRAWKQRQRLQAVAEQTPATVAEGSSEFDGARMRAEELLRQYRLLSEQLGRNLRAGLDELATLADPSAAEAQIQAAQAEAAHRIAQAEQALATAQQQRRDAEQARQAAEAAAEDAVATAENATRDAETARAEAEQARQDAEQARRQAEQEVESARNEAEVAAAAARREADGLVARARDDAEEQIAAAHSDLEKARAEAAAQVQAAQQQARREVAEADSRRSEAAERAARAEAAAETARDQLTELRQAQQDSRAEIERQRTELAQLREQQATELQRVRDEAAERLAAERRAAADRLAAAERDRDQAQARAERAENQIDALTARLRPDTDTD
;
A
#
# COMPACT_ATOMS: atom_id res chain seq x y z
N MET A 1 -84.92 -81.18 -28.85
CA MET A 1 -86.34 -81.09 -28.47
C MET A 1 -86.45 -81.13 -26.95
N SER A 2 -87.67 -81.05 -26.42
CA SER A 2 -88.00 -81.13 -24.99
C SER A 2 -87.72 -79.85 -24.19
N GLU A 3 -88.62 -78.88 -24.34
CA GLU A 3 -89.09 -78.14 -23.18
C GLU A 3 -89.53 -79.14 -22.09
N GLN A 4 -89.20 -78.87 -20.83
CA GLN A 4 -89.83 -79.50 -19.67
C GLN A 4 -90.37 -78.39 -18.75
N PRO A 5 -91.54 -78.61 -18.13
CA PRO A 5 -92.33 -77.52 -17.56
C PRO A 5 -91.73 -76.98 -16.26
N GLN A 6 -91.74 -75.66 -16.13
CA GLN A 6 -91.46 -74.97 -14.87
C GLN A 6 -92.49 -75.39 -13.81
N ARG A 7 -92.07 -76.16 -12.81
CA ARG A 7 -92.87 -76.34 -11.58
C ARG A 7 -92.63 -75.14 -10.67
N ALA A 8 -93.68 -74.40 -10.39
CA ALA A 8 -93.64 -73.27 -9.48
C ALA A 8 -93.46 -73.74 -8.03
N GLU A 9 -92.27 -73.52 -7.47
CA GLU A 9 -92.03 -73.44 -6.03
C GLU A 9 -91.24 -72.17 -5.71
N ASP A 10 -91.79 -71.01 -6.08
CA ASP A 10 -91.39 -69.69 -5.55
C ASP A 10 -91.75 -69.58 -4.07
N ASN A 11 -91.10 -70.41 -3.24
CA ASN A 11 -91.27 -70.45 -1.80
C ASN A 11 -90.29 -69.48 -1.14
N ALA A 12 -90.69 -68.21 -1.15
CA ALA A 12 -90.12 -67.09 -0.39
C ALA A 12 -88.60 -66.93 -0.50
N GLU A 13 -88.16 -66.07 -1.43
CA GLU A 13 -86.77 -65.62 -1.64
C GLU A 13 -86.24 -64.76 -0.45
N GLY A 14 -86.20 -65.35 0.74
CA GLY A 14 -85.78 -64.66 1.96
C GLY A 14 -86.14 -65.37 3.27
N ILE A 15 -86.98 -66.42 3.30
CA ILE A 15 -87.40 -67.07 4.55
C ILE A 15 -86.52 -68.29 4.88
N CYS A 16 -86.26 -68.51 6.17
CA CYS A 16 -85.42 -69.59 6.69
C CYS A 16 -85.95 -70.99 6.33
N ARG A 17 -85.11 -71.85 5.72
CA ARG A 17 -85.53 -73.20 5.26
C ARG A 17 -85.65 -74.27 6.37
N PHE A 18 -85.85 -73.84 7.62
CA PHE A 18 -86.02 -74.71 8.78
C PHE A 18 -87.51 -75.05 9.01
N PRO A 19 -87.91 -76.32 9.27
CA PRO A 19 -89.31 -76.67 9.43
C PRO A 19 -89.99 -75.94 10.61
N GLY A 20 -90.95 -75.05 10.31
CA GLY A 20 -91.68 -74.26 11.31
C GLY A 20 -90.97 -72.96 11.74
N CYS A 21 -90.19 -72.32 10.87
CA CYS A 21 -89.64 -70.99 11.12
C CYS A 21 -89.88 -70.05 9.93
N ASP A 22 -90.60 -68.96 10.19
CA ASP A 22 -90.99 -67.96 9.19
C ASP A 22 -90.11 -66.69 9.22
N ARG A 23 -88.91 -66.77 9.83
CA ARG A 23 -87.96 -65.64 9.89
C ARG A 23 -87.31 -65.37 8.54
N GLU A 24 -87.11 -64.09 8.25
CA GLU A 24 -86.28 -63.62 7.14
C GLU A 24 -84.78 -63.90 7.37
N VAL A 25 -84.02 -63.92 6.27
CA VAL A 25 -82.59 -64.24 6.21
C VAL A 25 -81.83 -63.05 5.61
N GLU A 26 -80.95 -62.45 6.40
CA GLU A 26 -80.13 -61.33 5.97
C GLU A 26 -79.19 -61.71 4.81
N ARG A 27 -79.23 -60.95 3.71
CA ARG A 27 -78.34 -61.15 2.55
C ARG A 27 -77.10 -60.25 2.69
N PRO A 28 -75.89 -60.77 2.96
CA PRO A 28 -74.67 -59.97 2.93
C PRO A 28 -74.35 -59.55 1.50
N SER A 29 -74.00 -58.27 1.28
CA SER A 29 -73.82 -57.67 -0.06
C SER A 29 -72.46 -57.99 -0.71
N GLY A 30 -72.01 -59.25 -0.62
CA GLY A 30 -70.78 -59.74 -1.26
C GLY A 30 -71.08 -60.71 -2.42
N PRO A 31 -70.12 -60.92 -3.34
CA PRO A 31 -70.26 -61.91 -4.42
C PRO A 31 -70.20 -63.34 -3.84
N GLY A 32 -71.38 -63.93 -3.59
CA GLY A 32 -71.51 -65.28 -3.04
C GLY A 32 -72.94 -65.81 -3.12
N ARG A 33 -73.10 -67.13 -2.94
CA ARG A 33 -74.43 -67.77 -2.89
C ARG A 33 -75.12 -67.40 -1.56
N PRO A 34 -76.38 -66.90 -1.56
CA PRO A 34 -77.07 -66.52 -0.33
C PRO A 34 -77.19 -67.67 0.70
N PRO A 35 -77.16 -67.37 2.01
CA PRO A 35 -77.40 -68.36 3.05
C PRO A 35 -78.84 -68.89 3.01
N GLU A 36 -79.03 -70.17 3.33
CA GLU A 36 -80.34 -70.86 3.29
C GLU A 36 -81.10 -70.80 4.64
N TYR A 37 -80.53 -70.19 5.68
CA TYR A 37 -81.05 -70.17 7.04
C TYR A 37 -80.70 -68.84 7.74
N CYS A 38 -81.50 -68.44 8.74
CA CYS A 38 -81.35 -67.19 9.47
C CYS A 38 -80.22 -67.22 10.53
N ASP A 39 -80.02 -66.08 11.19
CA ASP A 39 -79.07 -65.81 12.27
C ASP A 39 -79.05 -66.82 13.43
N LEU A 40 -80.20 -67.44 13.75
CA LEU A 40 -80.36 -68.37 14.87
C LEU A 40 -79.41 -69.58 14.77
N PRO A 41 -78.52 -69.83 15.75
CA PRO A 41 -77.53 -70.92 15.69
C PRO A 41 -78.14 -72.34 15.72
N GLU A 42 -79.42 -72.44 16.07
CA GLU A 42 -80.20 -73.68 16.00
C GLU A 42 -80.61 -74.05 14.56
N HIS A 43 -80.75 -73.07 13.67
CA HIS A 43 -81.29 -73.26 12.32
C HIS A 43 -80.20 -73.64 11.31
N THR A 44 -79.66 -74.85 11.47
CA THR A 44 -78.65 -75.42 10.57
C THR A 44 -79.21 -76.54 9.70
N ARG A 45 -78.65 -76.71 8.49
CA ARG A 45 -79.03 -77.76 7.51
C ARG A 45 -79.12 -79.18 8.12
N TRP A 46 -78.23 -79.51 9.06
CA TRP A 46 -78.24 -80.81 9.74
C TRP A 46 -79.42 -80.97 10.70
N ARG A 47 -79.73 -79.96 11.55
CA ARG A 47 -80.91 -79.99 12.42
C ARG A 47 -82.21 -79.97 11.61
N ALA A 48 -82.26 -79.20 10.52
CA ALA A 48 -83.40 -79.15 9.60
C ALA A 48 -83.66 -80.47 8.84
N TRP A 49 -82.64 -81.31 8.62
CA TRP A 49 -82.80 -82.67 8.11
C TRP A 49 -83.30 -83.62 9.20
N LYS A 50 -82.69 -83.59 10.39
CA LYS A 50 -83.03 -84.45 11.53
C LYS A 50 -84.49 -84.25 12.00
N GLN A 51 -84.98 -83.01 11.97
CA GLN A 51 -86.37 -82.68 12.29
C GLN A 51 -87.36 -83.21 11.23
N ARG A 52 -87.00 -83.20 9.93
CA ARG A 52 -87.80 -83.82 8.87
C ARG A 52 -87.88 -85.34 9.02
N GLN A 53 -86.74 -86.00 9.30
CA GLN A 53 -86.72 -87.45 9.53
C GLN A 53 -87.59 -87.86 10.73
N ARG A 54 -87.61 -87.07 11.81
CA ARG A 54 -88.49 -87.28 12.97
C ARG A 54 -89.98 -87.18 12.61
N LEU A 55 -90.38 -86.27 11.72
CA LEU A 55 -91.77 -86.14 11.26
C LEU A 55 -92.16 -87.31 10.35
N GLN A 56 -91.26 -87.74 9.47
CA GLN A 56 -91.51 -88.83 8.53
C GLN A 56 -91.68 -90.19 9.24
N ALA A 57 -90.88 -90.45 10.28
CA ALA A 57 -91.00 -91.67 11.12
C ALA A 57 -92.33 -91.79 11.91
N VAL A 58 -93.15 -90.74 11.95
CA VAL A 58 -94.50 -90.76 12.56
C VAL A 58 -95.59 -91.15 11.53
N ALA A 59 -95.27 -91.19 10.23
CA ALA A 59 -96.25 -91.39 9.16
C ALA A 59 -96.36 -92.84 8.63
N GLU A 60 -95.42 -93.74 8.93
CA GLU A 60 -95.25 -95.01 8.20
C GLU A 60 -95.83 -96.27 8.91
N GLN A 61 -96.81 -96.14 9.81
CA GLN A 61 -97.31 -97.27 10.64
C GLN A 61 -98.78 -97.71 10.38
N THR A 62 -99.08 -98.35 9.23
CA THR A 62 -100.37 -99.07 8.98
C THR A 62 -100.33 -100.08 7.79
N PRO A 63 -100.63 -101.40 7.97
CA PRO A 63 -100.71 -102.41 6.86
C PRO A 63 -101.92 -103.41 6.90
N ALA A 64 -102.14 -104.26 5.86
CA ALA A 64 -103.24 -105.27 5.80
C ALA A 64 -103.08 -106.52 4.84
N THR A 65 -103.55 -107.71 5.29
CA THR A 65 -104.14 -108.95 4.61
C THR A 65 -103.44 -109.73 3.45
N VAL A 66 -103.20 -111.09 3.40
CA VAL A 66 -103.99 -112.41 3.28
C VAL A 66 -104.89 -112.61 2.02
N ALA A 67 -105.20 -113.80 1.39
CA ALA A 67 -105.06 -115.29 1.56
C ALA A 67 -105.30 -116.05 0.18
N GLU A 68 -105.54 -117.37 -0.12
CA GLU A 68 -105.43 -118.78 0.44
C GLU A 68 -105.71 -119.88 -0.68
N GLY A 69 -105.79 -121.23 -0.39
CA GLY A 69 -106.13 -122.35 -1.34
C GLY A 69 -106.11 -123.79 -0.68
N SER A 70 -106.38 -124.98 -1.29
CA SER A 70 -106.87 -125.52 -2.59
C SER A 70 -107.12 -127.09 -2.55
N SER A 71 -107.80 -127.78 -3.51
CA SER A 71 -108.01 -129.29 -3.54
C SER A 71 -108.49 -129.94 -4.88
N GLU A 72 -108.48 -131.29 -5.02
CA GLU A 72 -108.74 -132.10 -6.26
C GLU A 72 -109.93 -133.12 -6.20
N PHE A 73 -110.47 -133.59 -7.34
CA PHE A 73 -110.31 -134.99 -7.88
C PHE A 73 -111.08 -135.28 -9.21
N ASP A 74 -110.70 -136.40 -9.85
CA ASP A 74 -111.24 -137.07 -11.06
C ASP A 74 -111.07 -136.37 -12.44
N GLY A 75 -110.41 -137.05 -13.38
CA GLY A 75 -110.00 -136.42 -14.66
C GLY A 75 -109.03 -137.18 -15.57
N ALA A 76 -108.92 -138.52 -15.48
CA ALA A 76 -107.97 -139.29 -16.30
C ALA A 76 -108.16 -139.11 -17.82
N ARG A 77 -109.39 -138.84 -18.27
CA ARG A 77 -109.71 -138.53 -19.68
C ARG A 77 -109.28 -137.11 -20.09
N MET A 78 -109.48 -136.11 -19.24
CA MET A 78 -108.97 -134.75 -19.44
C MET A 78 -107.46 -134.78 -19.69
N ARG A 79 -106.72 -135.64 -18.97
CA ARG A 79 -105.27 -135.85 -19.16
C ARG A 79 -104.86 -136.19 -20.60
N ALA A 80 -105.67 -136.92 -21.37
CA ALA A 80 -105.33 -137.30 -22.74
C ALA A 80 -105.58 -136.16 -23.76
N GLU A 81 -106.71 -135.46 -23.63
CA GLU A 81 -107.02 -134.27 -24.45
C GLU A 81 -106.09 -133.11 -24.09
N GLU A 82 -105.71 -132.98 -22.82
CA GLU A 82 -104.71 -132.03 -22.33
C GLU A 82 -103.29 -132.38 -22.79
N LEU A 83 -102.89 -133.66 -22.83
CA LEU A 83 -101.61 -134.07 -23.44
C LEU A 83 -101.53 -133.69 -24.92
N LEU A 84 -102.62 -133.79 -25.68
CA LEU A 84 -102.67 -133.35 -27.08
C LEU A 84 -102.68 -131.80 -27.21
N ARG A 85 -103.33 -131.10 -26.28
CA ARG A 85 -103.31 -129.62 -26.21
C ARG A 85 -101.92 -129.11 -25.86
N GLN A 86 -101.27 -129.72 -24.87
CA GLN A 86 -99.87 -129.45 -24.49
C GLN A 86 -98.91 -129.80 -25.61
N TYR A 87 -99.07 -130.95 -26.30
CA TYR A 87 -98.20 -131.29 -27.44
C TYR A 87 -98.29 -130.24 -28.56
N ARG A 88 -99.48 -129.71 -28.86
CA ARG A 88 -99.65 -128.60 -29.82
C ARG A 88 -99.01 -127.31 -29.30
N LEU A 89 -99.27 -126.91 -28.06
CA LEU A 89 -98.70 -125.71 -27.46
C LEU A 89 -97.16 -125.77 -27.40
N LEU A 90 -96.61 -126.94 -27.05
CA LEU A 90 -95.18 -127.22 -27.02
C LEU A 90 -94.58 -127.26 -28.43
N SER A 91 -95.29 -127.78 -29.43
CA SER A 91 -94.87 -127.76 -30.84
C SER A 91 -94.88 -126.34 -31.42
N GLU A 92 -95.86 -125.52 -31.07
CA GLU A 92 -95.87 -124.10 -31.42
C GLU A 92 -94.77 -123.32 -30.68
N GLN A 93 -94.54 -123.60 -29.39
CA GLN A 93 -93.49 -122.97 -28.59
C GLN A 93 -92.11 -123.36 -29.11
N LEU A 94 -91.89 -124.64 -29.43
CA LEU A 94 -90.70 -125.11 -30.11
C LEU A 94 -90.56 -124.46 -31.49
N GLY A 95 -91.66 -124.30 -32.25
CA GLY A 95 -91.66 -123.57 -33.52
C GLY A 95 -91.44 -122.06 -33.39
N ARG A 96 -91.77 -121.44 -32.26
CA ARG A 96 -91.43 -120.03 -31.94
C ARG A 96 -89.97 -119.92 -31.53
N ASN A 97 -89.49 -120.81 -30.66
CA ASN A 97 -88.10 -120.85 -30.20
C ASN A 97 -87.13 -121.21 -31.33
N LEU A 98 -87.50 -122.13 -32.24
CA LEU A 98 -86.72 -122.47 -33.42
C LEU A 98 -86.71 -121.32 -34.44
N ARG A 99 -87.79 -120.54 -34.58
CA ARG A 99 -87.75 -119.34 -35.42
C ARG A 99 -86.88 -118.26 -34.79
N ALA A 100 -87.11 -117.90 -33.52
CA ALA A 100 -86.28 -116.93 -32.82
C ALA A 100 -84.79 -117.33 -32.83
N GLY A 101 -84.48 -118.61 -32.58
CA GLY A 101 -83.12 -119.15 -32.68
C GLY A 101 -82.58 -119.20 -34.10
N LEU A 102 -83.42 -119.35 -35.14
CA LEU A 102 -83.01 -119.22 -36.54
C LEU A 102 -82.83 -117.76 -36.97
N ASP A 103 -83.58 -116.81 -36.41
CA ASP A 103 -83.43 -115.37 -36.64
C ASP A 103 -82.17 -114.85 -35.93
N GLU A 104 -81.89 -115.34 -34.72
CA GLU A 104 -80.67 -115.07 -33.96
C GLU A 104 -79.44 -115.74 -34.61
N LEU A 105 -79.55 -117.00 -35.06
CA LEU A 105 -78.52 -117.64 -35.88
C LEU A 105 -78.35 -116.97 -37.24
N ALA A 106 -79.41 -116.46 -37.88
CA ALA A 106 -79.31 -115.70 -39.13
C ALA A 106 -78.65 -114.35 -38.90
N THR A 107 -78.83 -113.73 -37.74
CA THR A 107 -78.11 -112.50 -37.35
C THR A 107 -76.64 -112.77 -37.05
N LEU A 108 -76.32 -113.91 -36.43
CA LEU A 108 -74.94 -114.36 -36.18
C LEU A 108 -74.23 -114.90 -37.44
N ALA A 109 -74.99 -115.38 -38.41
CA ALA A 109 -74.50 -115.86 -39.71
C ALA A 109 -74.67 -114.83 -40.84
N ASP A 110 -75.16 -113.63 -40.55
CA ASP A 110 -75.16 -112.50 -41.48
C ASP A 110 -73.75 -111.88 -41.52
N PRO A 111 -72.99 -112.06 -42.62
CA PRO A 111 -71.66 -111.49 -42.72
C PRO A 111 -71.71 -109.95 -42.73
N SER A 112 -72.83 -109.33 -43.12
CA SER A 112 -72.94 -107.86 -43.19
C SER A 112 -73.12 -107.22 -41.81
N ALA A 113 -73.86 -107.85 -40.90
CA ALA A 113 -73.91 -107.44 -39.50
C ALA A 113 -72.54 -107.57 -38.80
N ALA A 114 -71.83 -108.67 -39.04
CA ALA A 114 -70.47 -108.88 -38.51
C ALA A 114 -69.46 -107.88 -39.11
N GLU A 115 -69.50 -107.64 -40.43
CA GLU A 115 -68.67 -106.66 -41.11
C GLU A 115 -68.95 -105.24 -40.59
N ALA A 116 -70.21 -104.85 -40.44
CA ALA A 116 -70.58 -103.54 -39.89
C ALA A 116 -70.04 -103.32 -38.45
N GLN A 117 -70.07 -104.35 -37.60
CA GLN A 117 -69.46 -104.29 -36.26
C GLN A 117 -67.93 -104.17 -36.32
N ILE A 118 -67.28 -104.91 -37.22
CA ILE A 118 -65.82 -104.82 -37.44
C ILE A 118 -65.44 -103.43 -37.95
N GLN A 119 -66.15 -102.88 -38.93
CA GLN A 119 -65.93 -101.53 -39.46
C GLN A 119 -66.15 -100.45 -38.39
N ALA A 120 -67.19 -100.58 -37.55
CA ALA A 120 -67.43 -99.68 -36.43
C ALA A 120 -66.29 -99.74 -35.39
N ALA A 121 -65.83 -100.94 -35.02
CA ALA A 121 -64.71 -101.13 -34.10
C ALA A 121 -63.38 -100.63 -34.67
N GLN A 122 -63.14 -100.80 -35.99
CA GLN A 122 -61.98 -100.26 -36.69
C GLN A 122 -62.03 -98.73 -36.76
N ALA A 123 -63.20 -98.13 -37.01
CA ALA A 123 -63.38 -96.68 -36.98
C ALA A 123 -63.17 -96.09 -35.58
N GLU A 124 -63.67 -96.75 -34.52
CA GLU A 124 -63.42 -96.31 -33.15
C GLU A 124 -61.94 -96.49 -32.76
N ALA A 125 -61.30 -97.60 -33.13
CA ALA A 125 -59.87 -97.80 -32.91
C ALA A 125 -59.03 -96.75 -33.63
N ALA A 126 -59.33 -96.44 -34.90
CA ALA A 126 -58.69 -95.38 -35.66
C ALA A 126 -58.90 -93.99 -35.02
N HIS A 127 -60.11 -93.71 -34.51
CA HIS A 127 -60.38 -92.47 -33.79
C HIS A 127 -59.59 -92.36 -32.48
N ARG A 128 -59.52 -93.43 -31.68
CA ARG A 128 -58.71 -93.49 -30.45
C ARG A 128 -57.21 -93.36 -30.74
N ILE A 129 -56.72 -93.96 -31.83
CA ILE A 129 -55.33 -93.79 -32.30
C ILE A 129 -55.08 -92.33 -32.69
N ALA A 130 -55.91 -91.73 -33.53
CA ALA A 130 -55.76 -90.33 -33.94
C ALA A 130 -55.82 -89.35 -32.75
N GLN A 131 -56.69 -89.59 -31.75
CA GLN A 131 -56.71 -88.83 -30.50
C GLN A 131 -55.41 -89.00 -29.70
N ALA A 132 -54.88 -90.21 -29.59
CA ALA A 132 -53.63 -90.49 -28.87
C ALA A 132 -52.41 -89.88 -29.59
N GLU A 133 -52.37 -89.93 -30.92
CA GLU A 133 -51.34 -89.29 -31.75
C GLU A 133 -51.41 -87.77 -31.65
N GLN A 134 -52.61 -87.18 -31.68
CA GLN A 134 -52.80 -85.74 -31.46
C GLN A 134 -52.33 -85.33 -30.06
N ALA A 135 -52.73 -86.06 -29.01
CA ALA A 135 -52.31 -85.80 -27.63
C ALA A 135 -50.78 -85.93 -27.47
N LEU A 136 -50.17 -86.94 -28.09
CA LEU A 136 -48.71 -87.12 -28.11
C LEU A 136 -48.01 -85.98 -28.85
N ALA A 137 -48.53 -85.54 -30.00
CA ALA A 137 -47.99 -84.40 -30.75
C ALA A 137 -48.07 -83.10 -29.93
N THR A 138 -49.19 -82.85 -29.25
CA THR A 138 -49.36 -81.70 -28.33
C THR A 138 -48.38 -81.78 -27.16
N ALA A 139 -48.26 -82.93 -26.49
CA ALA A 139 -47.32 -83.10 -25.37
C ALA A 139 -45.85 -82.97 -25.80
N GLN A 140 -45.49 -83.47 -26.98
CA GLN A 140 -44.16 -83.27 -27.56
C GLN A 140 -43.91 -81.79 -27.90
N GLN A 141 -44.91 -81.06 -28.38
CA GLN A 141 -44.79 -79.63 -28.67
C GLN A 141 -44.61 -78.84 -27.37
N GLN A 142 -45.48 -79.04 -26.38
CA GLN A 142 -45.35 -78.41 -25.05
C GLN A 142 -43.98 -78.70 -24.41
N ARG A 143 -43.42 -79.90 -24.58
CA ARG A 143 -42.06 -80.22 -24.12
C ARG A 143 -40.97 -79.46 -24.88
N ARG A 144 -41.10 -79.26 -26.19
CA ARG A 144 -40.18 -78.43 -26.99
C ARG A 144 -40.27 -76.97 -26.57
N ASP A 145 -41.47 -76.44 -26.41
CA ASP A 145 -41.71 -75.05 -26.00
C ASP A 145 -41.17 -74.78 -24.60
N ALA A 146 -41.38 -75.72 -23.66
CA ALA A 146 -40.84 -75.62 -22.29
C ALA A 146 -39.30 -75.75 -22.24
N GLU A 147 -38.69 -76.60 -23.07
CA GLU A 147 -37.23 -76.71 -23.20
C GLU A 147 -36.63 -75.42 -23.78
N GLN A 148 -37.24 -74.86 -24.84
CA GLN A 148 -36.83 -73.57 -25.42
C GLN A 148 -37.01 -72.41 -24.42
N ALA A 149 -38.10 -72.39 -23.66
CA ALA A 149 -38.32 -71.40 -22.62
C ALA A 149 -37.29 -71.52 -21.47
N ARG A 150 -36.89 -72.74 -21.09
CA ARG A 150 -35.82 -72.95 -20.11
C ARG A 150 -34.48 -72.45 -20.64
N GLN A 151 -34.10 -72.83 -21.86
CA GLN A 151 -32.85 -72.39 -22.49
C GLN A 151 -32.78 -70.87 -22.67
N ALA A 152 -33.89 -70.22 -23.02
CA ALA A 152 -33.98 -68.75 -23.10
C ALA A 152 -33.86 -68.08 -21.72
N ALA A 153 -34.42 -68.68 -20.66
CA ALA A 153 -34.28 -68.18 -19.30
C ALA A 153 -32.87 -68.42 -18.72
N GLU A 154 -32.24 -69.54 -19.07
CA GLU A 154 -30.84 -69.88 -18.73
C GLU A 154 -29.89 -68.83 -19.36
N ALA A 155 -29.99 -68.60 -20.67
CA ALA A 155 -29.19 -67.58 -21.37
C ALA A 155 -29.43 -66.15 -20.81
N ALA A 156 -30.69 -65.77 -20.55
CA ALA A 156 -30.99 -64.46 -19.97
C ALA A 156 -30.47 -64.29 -18.53
N ALA A 157 -30.32 -65.38 -17.77
CA ALA A 157 -29.69 -65.35 -16.46
C ALA A 157 -28.15 -65.23 -16.57
N GLU A 158 -27.53 -65.91 -17.54
CA GLU A 158 -26.09 -65.78 -17.83
C GLU A 158 -25.73 -64.35 -18.27
N ASP A 159 -26.49 -63.75 -19.19
CA ASP A 159 -26.33 -62.35 -19.62
C ASP A 159 -26.50 -61.37 -18.44
N ALA A 160 -27.47 -61.62 -17.55
CA ALA A 160 -27.70 -60.78 -16.37
C ALA A 160 -26.55 -60.88 -15.35
N VAL A 161 -26.00 -62.08 -15.14
CA VAL A 161 -24.82 -62.28 -14.28
C VAL A 161 -23.59 -61.60 -14.87
N ALA A 162 -23.29 -61.80 -16.16
CA ALA A 162 -22.18 -61.15 -16.84
C ALA A 162 -22.28 -59.62 -16.79
N THR A 163 -23.50 -59.08 -16.94
CA THR A 163 -23.78 -57.64 -16.81
C THR A 163 -23.53 -57.14 -15.37
N ALA A 164 -23.96 -57.88 -14.35
CA ALA A 164 -23.74 -57.54 -12.95
C ALA A 164 -22.26 -57.60 -12.55
N GLU A 165 -21.51 -58.58 -13.06
CA GLU A 165 -20.06 -58.68 -12.85
C GLU A 165 -19.30 -57.53 -13.53
N ASN A 166 -19.67 -57.16 -14.76
CA ASN A 166 -19.10 -55.99 -15.44
C ASN A 166 -19.36 -54.72 -14.62
N ALA A 167 -20.62 -54.45 -14.27
CA ALA A 167 -20.98 -53.28 -13.46
C ALA A 167 -20.30 -53.25 -12.08
N THR A 168 -20.01 -54.40 -11.49
CA THR A 168 -19.26 -54.51 -10.24
C THR A 168 -17.78 -54.14 -10.44
N ARG A 169 -17.12 -54.69 -11.47
CA ARG A 169 -15.73 -54.36 -11.82
C ARG A 169 -15.56 -52.89 -12.20
N ASP A 170 -16.51 -52.32 -12.92
CA ASP A 170 -16.53 -50.89 -13.28
C ASP A 170 -16.68 -50.00 -12.03
N ALA A 171 -17.57 -50.39 -11.10
CA ALA A 171 -17.78 -49.67 -9.84
C ALA A 171 -16.59 -49.80 -8.87
N GLU A 172 -15.87 -50.92 -8.87
CA GLU A 172 -14.62 -51.10 -8.10
C GLU A 172 -13.48 -50.27 -8.69
N THR A 173 -13.35 -50.25 -10.02
CA THR A 173 -12.36 -49.43 -10.74
C THR A 173 -12.60 -47.94 -10.46
N ALA A 174 -13.83 -47.44 -10.65
CA ALA A 174 -14.18 -46.05 -10.37
C ALA A 174 -14.00 -45.65 -8.90
N ARG A 175 -14.14 -46.58 -7.94
CA ARG A 175 -13.83 -46.34 -6.53
C ARG A 175 -12.33 -46.22 -6.28
N ALA A 176 -11.51 -47.08 -6.90
CA ALA A 176 -10.06 -47.03 -6.80
C ALA A 176 -9.51 -45.73 -7.41
N GLU A 177 -9.98 -45.33 -8.59
CA GLU A 177 -9.64 -44.07 -9.24
C GLU A 177 -10.05 -42.85 -8.41
N ALA A 178 -11.27 -42.84 -7.86
CA ALA A 178 -11.76 -41.75 -7.01
C ALA A 178 -11.00 -41.63 -5.68
N GLU A 179 -10.50 -42.74 -5.13
CA GLU A 179 -9.68 -42.74 -3.92
C GLU A 179 -8.24 -42.31 -4.21
N GLN A 180 -7.63 -42.78 -5.30
CA GLN A 180 -6.31 -42.30 -5.76
C GLN A 180 -6.34 -40.78 -6.01
N ALA A 181 -7.34 -40.28 -6.74
CA ALA A 181 -7.50 -38.86 -7.03
C ALA A 181 -7.69 -38.00 -5.76
N ARG A 182 -8.25 -38.56 -4.68
CA ARG A 182 -8.31 -37.89 -3.37
C ARG A 182 -6.94 -37.85 -2.70
N GLN A 183 -6.22 -38.96 -2.69
CA GLN A 183 -4.88 -39.05 -2.09
C GLN A 183 -3.89 -38.12 -2.79
N ASP A 184 -3.95 -38.05 -4.13
CA ASP A 184 -3.18 -37.13 -4.96
C ASP A 184 -3.56 -35.66 -4.66
N ALA A 185 -4.85 -35.34 -4.61
CA ALA A 185 -5.33 -33.98 -4.30
C ALA A 185 -4.97 -33.56 -2.86
N GLU A 186 -4.98 -34.48 -1.89
CA GLU A 186 -4.51 -34.22 -0.55
C GLU A 186 -2.99 -34.03 -0.48
N GLN A 187 -2.21 -34.80 -1.25
CA GLN A 187 -0.77 -34.64 -1.33
C GLN A 187 -0.41 -33.29 -1.95
N ALA A 188 -1.03 -32.93 -3.06
CA ALA A 188 -0.88 -31.62 -3.70
C ALA A 188 -1.28 -30.48 -2.76
N ARG A 189 -2.36 -30.64 -1.96
CA ARG A 189 -2.74 -29.67 -0.92
C ARG A 189 -1.67 -29.53 0.15
N ARG A 190 -1.17 -30.64 0.71
CA ARG A 190 -0.09 -30.64 1.73
C ARG A 190 1.21 -30.03 1.20
N GLN A 191 1.55 -30.27 -0.06
CA GLN A 191 2.71 -29.66 -0.73
C GLN A 191 2.52 -28.15 -0.89
N ALA A 192 1.37 -27.70 -1.41
CA ALA A 192 1.07 -26.27 -1.54
C ALA A 192 1.00 -25.54 -0.19
N GLU A 193 0.49 -26.19 0.86
CA GLU A 193 0.50 -25.67 2.24
C GLU A 193 1.94 -25.44 2.74
N GLN A 194 2.85 -26.41 2.51
CA GLN A 194 4.27 -26.31 2.86
C GLN A 194 5.04 -25.28 2.03
N GLU A 195 4.78 -25.19 0.72
CA GLU A 195 5.38 -24.18 -0.17
C GLU A 195 4.97 -22.76 0.24
N VAL A 196 3.69 -22.56 0.59
CA VAL A 196 3.17 -21.27 1.09
C VAL A 196 3.75 -20.94 2.47
N GLU A 197 4.01 -21.92 3.33
CA GLU A 197 4.68 -21.70 4.61
C GLU A 197 6.17 -21.33 4.43
N SER A 198 6.91 -22.05 3.57
CA SER A 198 8.31 -21.72 3.25
C SER A 198 8.43 -20.31 2.67
N ALA A 199 7.63 -19.99 1.65
CA ALA A 199 7.65 -18.68 1.01
C ALA A 199 7.29 -17.53 1.97
N ARG A 200 6.42 -17.77 2.97
CA ARG A 200 6.13 -16.79 4.04
C ARG A 200 7.33 -16.60 4.97
N ASN A 201 7.95 -17.70 5.42
CA ASN A 201 9.11 -17.65 6.31
C ASN A 201 10.31 -16.97 5.62
N GLU A 202 10.55 -17.29 4.35
CA GLU A 202 11.56 -16.65 3.50
C GLU A 202 11.29 -15.14 3.33
N ALA A 203 10.04 -14.76 3.06
CA ALA A 203 9.65 -13.36 2.93
C ALA A 203 9.79 -12.58 4.25
N GLU A 204 9.48 -13.18 5.40
CA GLU A 204 9.67 -12.57 6.71
C GLU A 204 11.16 -12.37 7.04
N VAL A 205 11.99 -13.39 6.80
CA VAL A 205 13.45 -13.30 6.96
C VAL A 205 14.05 -12.23 6.05
N ALA A 206 13.64 -12.17 4.78
CA ALA A 206 14.07 -11.16 3.83
C ALA A 206 13.62 -9.74 4.26
N ALA A 207 12.38 -9.57 4.71
CA ALA A 207 11.87 -8.29 5.21
C ALA A 207 12.59 -7.84 6.49
N ALA A 208 12.91 -8.77 7.40
CA ALA A 208 13.68 -8.49 8.60
C ALA A 208 15.16 -8.15 8.29
N ALA A 209 15.76 -8.77 7.26
CA ALA A 209 17.08 -8.39 6.77
C ALA A 209 17.09 -6.98 6.17
N ALA A 210 16.19 -6.69 5.22
CA ALA A 210 16.07 -5.39 4.56
C ALA A 210 15.77 -4.24 5.55
N ARG A 211 14.96 -4.48 6.59
CA ARG A 211 14.74 -3.51 7.67
C ARG A 211 16.03 -3.18 8.43
N ARG A 212 16.76 -4.20 8.89
CA ARG A 212 18.04 -4.01 9.61
C ARG A 212 19.10 -3.31 8.76
N GLU A 213 19.13 -3.59 7.46
CA GLU A 213 20.00 -2.87 6.52
C GLU A 213 19.61 -1.40 6.39
N ALA A 214 18.31 -1.11 6.19
CA ALA A 214 17.80 0.26 6.11
C ALA A 214 18.04 1.04 7.41
N ASP A 215 17.76 0.45 8.58
CA ASP A 215 18.03 1.05 9.89
C ASP A 215 19.54 1.33 10.06
N GLY A 216 20.39 0.39 9.63
CA GLY A 216 21.86 0.53 9.66
C GLY A 216 22.43 1.51 8.63
N LEU A 217 21.69 1.85 7.57
CA LEU A 217 22.02 2.94 6.63
C LEU A 217 21.56 4.30 7.19
N VAL A 218 20.38 4.35 7.81
CA VAL A 218 19.85 5.56 8.47
C VAL A 218 20.68 5.95 9.70
N ALA A 219 21.23 4.98 10.43
CA ALA A 219 22.19 5.24 11.52
C ALA A 219 23.46 5.91 10.98
N ARG A 220 24.18 5.26 10.04
CA ARG A 220 25.40 5.82 9.43
C ARG A 220 25.18 7.20 8.81
N ALA A 221 24.07 7.40 8.09
CA ALA A 221 23.75 8.71 7.49
C ALA A 221 23.42 9.81 8.53
N ARG A 222 23.15 9.46 9.80
CA ARG A 222 23.08 10.43 10.92
C ARG A 222 24.46 10.67 11.51
N ASP A 223 25.22 9.61 11.77
CA ASP A 223 26.58 9.70 12.29
C ASP A 223 27.47 10.57 11.37
N ASP A 224 27.44 10.31 10.06
CA ASP A 224 28.12 11.08 9.01
C ASP A 224 27.68 12.56 8.98
N ALA A 225 26.40 12.83 9.29
CA ALA A 225 25.84 14.19 9.29
C ALA A 225 26.18 14.96 10.58
N GLU A 226 26.21 14.29 11.73
CA GLU A 226 26.67 14.86 13.00
C GLU A 226 28.17 15.18 12.95
N GLU A 227 29.00 14.32 12.34
CA GLU A 227 30.42 14.62 12.09
C GLU A 227 30.58 15.84 11.16
N GLN A 228 29.85 15.91 10.05
CA GLN A 228 29.88 17.05 9.14
C GLN A 228 29.44 18.36 9.81
N ILE A 229 28.42 18.33 10.67
CA ILE A 229 27.97 19.49 11.45
C ILE A 229 29.04 19.91 12.47
N ALA A 230 29.66 18.96 13.17
CA ALA A 230 30.74 19.23 14.12
C ALA A 230 31.98 19.84 13.44
N ALA A 231 32.38 19.31 12.28
CA ALA A 231 33.46 19.86 11.46
C ALA A 231 33.14 21.29 10.98
N ALA A 232 31.95 21.51 10.41
CA ALA A 232 31.51 22.82 9.94
C ALA A 232 31.43 23.86 11.07
N HIS A 233 31.01 23.47 12.28
CA HIS A 233 31.08 24.33 13.47
C HIS A 233 32.53 24.66 13.86
N SER A 234 33.43 23.67 13.89
CA SER A 234 34.84 23.87 14.20
C SER A 234 35.52 24.84 13.22
N ASP A 235 35.25 24.71 11.93
CA ASP A 235 35.81 25.59 10.90
C ASP A 235 35.19 27.00 10.92
N LEU A 236 33.90 27.12 11.24
CA LEU A 236 33.25 28.40 11.48
C LEU A 236 33.84 29.14 12.70
N GLU A 237 34.20 28.41 13.76
CA GLU A 237 34.87 28.97 14.94
C GLU A 237 36.30 29.43 14.63
N LYS A 238 37.09 28.63 13.89
CA LYS A 238 38.42 29.02 13.39
C LYS A 238 38.34 30.29 12.55
N ALA A 239 37.46 30.32 11.54
CA ALA A 239 37.28 31.47 10.67
C ALA A 239 36.85 32.74 11.43
N ARG A 240 36.00 32.60 12.46
CA ARG A 240 35.62 33.71 13.37
C ARG A 240 36.81 34.20 14.21
N ALA A 241 37.62 33.29 14.75
CA ALA A 241 38.80 33.64 15.54
C ALA A 241 39.88 34.33 14.68
N GLU A 242 40.13 33.83 13.47
CA GLU A 242 41.03 34.43 12.50
C GLU A 242 40.55 35.82 12.06
N ALA A 243 39.27 35.97 11.72
CA ALA A 243 38.69 37.27 11.37
C ALA A 243 38.77 38.27 12.53
N ALA A 244 38.51 37.83 13.77
CA ALA A 244 38.65 38.66 14.96
C ALA A 244 40.12 39.09 15.18
N ALA A 245 41.08 38.19 15.00
CA ALA A 245 42.51 38.49 15.09
C ALA A 245 42.96 39.47 13.99
N GLN A 246 42.50 39.30 12.76
CA GLN A 246 42.77 40.23 11.64
C GLN A 246 42.21 41.63 11.93
N VAL A 247 40.97 41.73 12.43
CA VAL A 247 40.36 43.01 12.82
C VAL A 247 41.12 43.66 13.97
N GLN A 248 41.55 42.90 14.98
CA GLN A 248 42.37 43.43 16.07
C GLN A 248 43.75 43.90 15.60
N ALA A 249 44.40 43.16 14.68
CA ALA A 249 45.67 43.55 14.09
C ALA A 249 45.54 44.85 13.28
N ALA A 250 44.52 44.95 12.42
CA ALA A 250 44.22 46.16 11.64
C ALA A 250 43.91 47.37 12.54
N GLN A 251 43.13 47.18 13.61
CA GLN A 251 42.87 48.24 14.60
C GLN A 251 44.14 48.67 15.35
N GLN A 252 45.03 47.74 15.69
CA GLN A 252 46.32 48.08 16.32
C GLN A 252 47.25 48.82 15.35
N GLN A 253 47.31 48.41 14.08
CA GLN A 253 48.08 49.10 13.05
C GLN A 253 47.55 50.53 12.82
N ALA A 254 46.24 50.69 12.60
CA ALA A 254 45.64 52.01 12.40
C ALA A 254 45.86 52.95 13.62
N ARG A 255 45.82 52.42 14.85
CA ARG A 255 46.17 53.20 16.06
C ARG A 255 47.64 53.64 16.08
N ARG A 256 48.58 52.80 15.62
CA ARG A 256 50.00 53.16 15.50
C ARG A 256 50.20 54.22 14.42
N GLU A 257 49.60 54.03 13.25
CA GLU A 257 49.68 54.99 12.13
C GLU A 257 49.11 56.37 12.51
N VAL A 258 47.99 56.41 13.25
CA VAL A 258 47.45 57.67 13.79
C VAL A 258 48.39 58.29 14.83
N ALA A 259 48.90 57.52 15.78
CA ALA A 259 49.82 58.04 16.80
C ALA A 259 51.16 58.54 16.19
N GLU A 260 51.69 57.86 15.18
CA GLU A 260 52.84 58.34 14.40
C GLU A 260 52.51 59.61 13.62
N ALA A 261 51.32 59.70 13.00
CA ALA A 261 50.88 60.91 12.31
C ALA A 261 50.74 62.09 13.28
N ASP A 262 50.24 61.87 14.49
CA ASP A 262 50.16 62.89 15.54
C ASP A 262 51.54 63.30 16.08
N SER A 263 52.47 62.37 16.29
CA SER A 263 53.86 62.71 16.63
C SER A 263 54.51 63.57 15.54
N ARG A 264 54.40 63.16 14.27
CA ARG A 264 54.93 63.90 13.11
C ARG A 264 54.25 65.29 12.97
N ARG A 265 52.95 65.40 13.27
CA ARG A 265 52.22 66.69 13.33
C ARG A 265 52.77 67.58 14.45
N SER A 266 52.93 67.04 15.67
CA SER A 266 53.43 67.79 16.83
C SER A 266 54.86 68.30 16.59
N GLU A 267 55.77 67.44 16.14
CA GLU A 267 57.12 67.85 15.77
C GLU A 267 57.15 68.91 14.66
N ALA A 268 56.26 68.82 13.67
CA ALA A 268 56.17 69.80 12.59
C ALA A 268 55.66 71.15 13.11
N ALA A 269 54.66 71.16 13.99
CA ALA A 269 54.18 72.36 14.66
C ALA A 269 55.25 72.99 15.55
N GLU A 270 56.00 72.21 16.33
CA GLU A 270 57.13 72.73 17.10
C GLU A 270 58.26 73.27 16.20
N ARG A 271 58.58 72.59 15.09
CA ARG A 271 59.58 73.07 14.12
C ARG A 271 59.14 74.40 13.50
N ALA A 272 57.85 74.55 13.19
CA ALA A 272 57.27 75.82 12.72
C ALA A 272 57.38 76.91 13.79
N ALA A 273 56.89 76.66 15.02
CA ALA A 273 56.96 77.64 16.11
C ALA A 273 58.40 78.07 16.46
N ARG A 274 59.37 77.14 16.43
CA ARG A 274 60.80 77.46 16.60
C ARG A 274 61.34 78.32 15.44
N ALA A 275 60.93 78.05 14.21
CA ALA A 275 61.33 78.85 13.05
C ALA A 275 60.67 80.24 13.05
N GLU A 276 59.42 80.36 13.51
CA GLU A 276 58.70 81.62 13.66
C GLU A 276 59.33 82.50 14.74
N ALA A 277 59.62 81.96 15.93
CA ALA A 277 60.30 82.69 17.00
C ALA A 277 61.74 83.10 16.61
N ALA A 278 62.47 82.26 15.87
CA ALA A 278 63.78 82.61 15.33
C ALA A 278 63.68 83.71 14.25
N ALA A 279 62.64 83.70 13.42
CA ALA A 279 62.38 84.74 12.43
C ALA A 279 61.91 86.06 13.05
N GLU A 280 61.21 86.02 14.18
CA GLU A 280 60.86 87.18 15.00
C GLU A 280 62.11 87.80 15.64
N THR A 281 62.90 87.01 16.36
CA THR A 281 64.20 87.44 16.94
C THR A 281 65.13 88.03 15.87
N ALA A 282 65.18 87.45 14.67
CA ALA A 282 65.96 87.97 13.55
C ALA A 282 65.43 89.30 12.98
N ARG A 283 64.11 89.56 13.03
CA ARG A 283 63.52 90.87 12.66
C ARG A 283 63.83 91.93 13.71
N ASP A 284 63.82 91.56 14.99
CA ASP A 284 64.15 92.47 16.09
C ASP A 284 65.62 92.87 16.03
N GLN A 285 66.54 91.89 15.93
CA GLN A 285 67.97 92.14 15.71
C GLN A 285 68.24 92.98 14.46
N LEU A 286 67.52 92.73 13.36
CA LEU A 286 67.61 93.54 12.14
C LEU A 286 67.12 94.98 12.35
N THR A 287 66.19 95.19 13.27
CA THR A 287 65.64 96.51 13.63
C THR A 287 66.57 97.25 14.59
N GLU A 288 67.12 96.57 15.60
CA GLU A 288 68.19 97.09 16.47
C GLU A 288 69.43 97.50 15.67
N LEU A 289 69.90 96.64 14.74
CA LEU A 289 71.04 96.95 13.87
C LEU A 289 70.77 98.14 12.93
N ARG A 290 69.52 98.32 12.47
CA ARG A 290 69.11 99.51 11.71
C ARG A 290 69.09 100.76 12.58
N GLN A 291 68.60 100.67 13.81
CA GLN A 291 68.60 101.80 14.75
C GLN A 291 70.03 102.19 15.11
N ALA A 292 70.88 101.25 15.51
CA ALA A 292 72.29 101.49 15.78
C ALA A 292 73.06 102.06 14.57
N GLN A 293 72.70 101.67 13.34
CA GLN A 293 73.25 102.30 12.12
C GLN A 293 72.78 103.75 11.97
N GLN A 294 71.51 104.05 12.24
CA GLN A 294 70.97 105.42 12.19
C GLN A 294 71.60 106.30 13.27
N ASP A 295 71.71 105.80 14.51
CA ASP A 295 72.32 106.50 15.63
C ASP A 295 73.81 106.75 15.39
N SER A 296 74.55 105.75 14.87
CA SER A 296 75.96 105.91 14.47
C SER A 296 76.12 106.93 13.34
N ARG A 297 75.21 106.99 12.36
CA ARG A 297 75.22 108.03 11.32
C ARG A 297 74.92 109.42 11.90
N ALA A 298 73.94 109.54 12.79
CA ALA A 298 73.61 110.78 13.47
C ALA A 298 74.78 111.28 14.33
N GLU A 299 75.49 110.37 15.00
CA GLU A 299 76.69 110.67 15.79
C GLU A 299 77.85 111.13 14.90
N ILE A 300 78.07 110.49 13.75
CA ILE A 300 79.07 110.93 12.77
C ILE A 300 78.74 112.33 12.22
N GLU A 301 77.47 112.65 11.97
CA GLU A 301 77.06 114.00 11.56
C GLU A 301 77.16 115.04 12.68
N ARG A 302 76.87 114.67 13.95
CA ARG A 302 77.16 115.52 15.12
C ARG A 302 78.65 115.86 15.20
N GLN A 303 79.51 114.85 15.19
CA GLN A 303 80.97 115.02 15.25
C GLN A 303 81.52 115.81 14.05
N ARG A 304 80.93 115.67 12.85
CA ARG A 304 81.24 116.51 11.68
C ARG A 304 80.87 117.97 11.90
N THR A 305 79.69 118.23 12.47
CA THR A 305 79.20 119.58 12.79
C THR A 305 80.07 120.24 13.85
N GLU A 306 80.41 119.52 14.91
CA GLU A 306 81.31 119.97 15.99
C GLU A 306 82.73 120.25 15.46
N LEU A 307 83.29 119.38 14.60
CA LEU A 307 84.58 119.63 13.94
C LEU A 307 84.55 120.82 12.98
N ALA A 308 83.41 121.11 12.34
CA ALA A 308 83.25 122.31 11.52
C ALA A 308 83.22 123.57 12.39
N GLN A 309 82.41 123.58 13.45
CA GLN A 309 82.31 124.69 14.42
C GLN A 309 83.65 124.95 15.13
N LEU A 310 84.38 123.91 15.55
CA LEU A 310 85.68 124.05 16.19
C LEU A 310 86.73 124.63 15.22
N ARG A 311 86.69 124.27 13.93
CA ARG A 311 87.54 124.86 12.89
C ARG A 311 87.20 126.33 12.63
N GLU A 312 85.92 126.68 12.62
CA GLU A 312 85.44 128.07 12.47
C GLU A 312 85.86 128.94 13.67
N GLN A 313 85.69 128.43 14.89
CA GLN A 313 86.18 129.07 16.12
C GLN A 313 87.70 129.25 16.10
N GLN A 314 88.47 128.20 15.77
CA GLN A 314 89.93 128.30 15.66
C GLN A 314 90.38 129.28 14.55
N ALA A 315 89.66 129.37 13.43
CA ALA A 315 89.94 130.36 12.39
C ALA A 315 89.66 131.79 12.88
N THR A 316 88.59 131.98 13.66
CA THR A 316 88.24 133.28 14.26
C THR A 316 89.26 133.68 15.34
N GLU A 317 89.72 132.76 16.18
CA GLU A 317 90.80 133.02 17.14
C GLU A 317 92.14 133.31 16.47
N LEU A 318 92.52 132.55 15.43
CA LEU A 318 93.73 132.83 14.64
C LEU A 318 93.67 134.20 13.96
N GLN A 319 92.49 134.63 13.51
CA GLN A 319 92.29 135.96 12.96
C GLN A 319 92.41 137.03 14.06
N ARG A 320 91.73 136.86 15.19
CA ARG A 320 91.81 137.76 16.36
C ARG A 320 93.25 137.94 16.87
N VAL A 321 94.04 136.86 16.93
CA VAL A 321 95.46 136.89 17.31
C VAL A 321 96.33 137.59 16.27
N ARG A 322 96.02 137.45 14.97
CA ARG A 322 96.72 138.20 13.90
C ARG A 322 96.43 139.69 13.97
N ASP A 323 95.17 140.06 14.23
CA ASP A 323 94.75 141.45 14.31
C ASP A 323 95.33 142.12 15.57
N GLU A 324 95.28 141.47 16.74
CA GLU A 324 96.00 141.90 17.95
C GLU A 324 97.52 142.05 17.72
N ALA A 325 98.15 141.12 16.98
CA ALA A 325 99.58 141.19 16.67
C ALA A 325 99.90 142.34 15.70
N ALA A 326 99.02 142.62 14.73
CA ALA A 326 99.15 143.75 13.81
C ALA A 326 99.01 145.10 14.54
N GLU A 327 98.05 145.22 15.47
CA GLU A 327 97.88 146.39 16.33
C GLU A 327 99.10 146.62 17.23
N ARG A 328 99.62 145.58 17.90
CA ARG A 328 100.85 145.67 18.71
C ARG A 328 102.06 146.09 17.86
N LEU A 329 102.20 145.55 16.64
CA LEU A 329 103.29 145.93 15.74
C LEU A 329 103.15 147.38 15.22
N ALA A 330 101.93 147.85 15.00
CA ALA A 330 101.65 149.25 14.66
C ALA A 330 101.94 150.20 15.83
N ALA A 331 101.60 149.80 17.06
CA ALA A 331 101.90 150.55 18.29
C ALA A 331 103.41 150.67 18.53
N GLU A 332 104.17 149.57 18.44
CA GLU A 332 105.64 149.61 18.55
C GLU A 332 106.29 150.43 17.43
N ARG A 333 105.78 150.37 16.20
CA ARG A 333 106.27 151.22 15.09
C ARG A 333 106.04 152.71 15.36
N ARG A 334 104.90 153.10 15.95
CA ARG A 334 104.68 154.47 16.44
C ARG A 334 105.65 154.83 17.56
N ALA A 335 105.72 154.02 18.61
CA ALA A 335 106.62 154.26 19.74
C ALA A 335 108.11 154.32 19.32
N ALA A 336 108.52 153.60 18.27
CA ALA A 336 109.86 153.69 17.69
C ALA A 336 110.06 155.00 16.89
N ALA A 337 109.08 155.42 16.09
CA ALA A 337 109.11 156.71 15.38
C ALA A 337 109.13 157.91 16.35
N ASP A 338 108.32 157.87 17.41
CA ASP A 338 108.29 158.90 18.45
C ASP A 338 109.63 158.99 19.21
N ARG A 339 110.28 157.84 19.45
CA ARG A 339 111.64 157.75 20.02
C ARG A 339 112.70 158.34 19.07
N LEU A 340 112.62 158.08 17.76
CA LEU A 340 113.51 158.71 16.77
C LEU A 340 113.32 160.24 16.75
N ALA A 341 112.08 160.70 16.63
CA ALA A 341 111.75 162.12 16.59
C ALA A 341 112.10 162.85 17.90
N ALA A 342 112.20 162.16 19.04
CA ALA A 342 112.78 162.70 20.27
C ALA A 342 114.30 162.85 20.16
N ALA A 343 115.02 161.79 19.75
CA ALA A 343 116.47 161.82 19.60
C ALA A 343 116.97 162.84 18.56
N GLU A 344 116.21 163.07 17.48
CA GLU A 344 116.50 164.13 16.49
C GLU A 344 116.34 165.53 17.09
N ARG A 345 115.28 165.77 17.88
CA ARG A 345 115.11 167.04 18.62
C ARG A 345 116.22 167.27 19.64
N ASP A 346 116.66 166.23 20.34
CA ASP A 346 117.77 166.32 21.30
C ASP A 346 119.11 166.60 20.59
N ARG A 347 119.37 165.96 19.42
CA ARG A 347 120.52 166.26 18.56
C ARG A 347 120.51 167.73 18.14
N ASP A 348 119.41 168.21 17.57
CA ASP A 348 119.33 169.57 17.04
C ASP A 348 119.45 170.61 18.16
N GLN A 349 118.89 170.31 19.35
CA GLN A 349 119.04 171.15 20.53
C GLN A 349 120.46 171.10 21.13
N ALA A 350 121.23 170.03 20.92
CA ALA A 350 122.65 169.97 21.26
C ALA A 350 123.52 170.72 20.25
N GLN A 351 123.24 170.58 18.95
CA GLN A 351 123.95 171.28 17.87
C GLN A 351 123.79 172.80 18.00
N ALA A 352 122.57 173.29 18.24
CA ALA A 352 122.32 174.69 18.54
C ALA A 352 122.99 175.19 19.85
N ARG A 353 123.40 174.31 20.78
CA ARG A 353 124.23 174.70 21.94
C ARG A 353 125.71 174.81 21.55
N ALA A 354 126.22 173.93 20.69
CA ALA A 354 127.59 174.00 20.18
C ALA A 354 127.82 175.29 19.37
N GLU A 355 126.94 175.58 18.41
CA GLU A 355 127.01 176.81 17.60
C GLU A 355 126.99 178.08 18.47
N ARG A 356 126.19 178.10 19.56
CA ARG A 356 126.20 179.21 20.53
C ARG A 356 127.48 179.30 21.36
N ALA A 357 128.17 178.20 21.63
CA ALA A 357 129.44 178.19 22.34
C ALA A 357 130.58 178.70 21.44
N GLU A 358 130.63 178.27 20.17
CA GLU A 358 131.60 178.73 19.18
C GLU A 358 131.47 180.26 18.95
N ASN A 359 130.24 180.75 18.71
CA ASN A 359 129.98 182.20 18.59
C ASN A 359 130.36 183.00 19.86
N GLN A 360 130.34 182.39 21.06
CA GLN A 360 130.81 183.03 22.29
C GLN A 360 132.35 183.04 22.40
N ILE A 361 133.03 181.99 21.91
CA ILE A 361 134.49 181.91 21.88
C ILE A 361 135.08 182.92 20.88
N ASP A 362 134.49 183.04 19.70
CA ASP A 362 134.90 184.05 18.70
C ASP A 362 134.68 185.48 19.22
N ALA A 363 133.52 185.74 19.85
CA ALA A 363 133.22 187.05 20.44
C ALA A 363 134.13 187.43 21.64
N LEU A 364 134.69 186.44 22.35
CA LEU A 364 135.70 186.67 23.39
C LEU A 364 137.10 186.89 22.79
N THR A 365 137.45 186.11 21.76
CA THR A 365 138.72 186.25 21.01
C THR A 365 138.83 187.63 20.36
N ALA A 366 137.73 188.16 19.84
CA ALA A 366 137.66 189.51 19.27
C ALA A 366 137.70 190.65 20.31
N ARG A 367 137.57 190.37 21.61
CA ARG A 367 137.47 191.39 22.68
C ARG A 367 138.72 191.55 23.56
N LEU A 368 139.70 190.67 23.44
CA LEU A 368 140.94 190.68 24.24
C LEU A 368 142.20 191.08 23.46
N ARG A 369 142.03 191.71 22.29
CA ARG A 369 143.12 192.26 21.48
C ARG A 369 143.09 193.80 21.48
N PRO A 370 143.76 194.47 22.45
CA PRO A 370 144.04 195.91 22.36
C PRO A 370 145.16 196.19 21.36
N ASP A 371 145.17 197.40 20.80
CA ASP A 371 146.33 197.95 20.09
C ASP A 371 147.38 198.47 21.09
N THR A 372 148.62 198.02 20.94
CA THR A 372 149.85 198.76 21.32
C THR A 372 151.00 198.29 20.43
N ASP A 373 151.94 199.18 20.14
CA ASP A 373 153.19 198.96 19.41
C ASP A 373 153.94 197.71 19.91
N THR A 374 154.68 196.95 19.09
CA THR A 374 155.80 197.44 18.26
C THR A 374 156.08 196.50 17.06
N ASP A 375 156.43 197.08 15.92
CA ASP A 375 156.92 196.48 14.64
C ASP A 375 156.22 195.20 14.12
#